data_AF-A0A0A2EIK6-F1
#
_entry.id   AF-A0A0A2EIK6-F1
#
_cell.length_a   1.000
_cell.length_b   1.000
_cell.length_c   1.000
_cell.angle_alpha   90.00
_cell.angle_beta   90.00
_cell.angle_gamma   90.00
#
_symmetry.space_group_name_H-M   'P 1'
#
loop_
_entity.id
_entity.type
_entity.pdbx_description
1 polymer ?
#
loop_
_entity_poly.entity_id
_entity_poly.type
_entity_poly.pdbx_seq_one_letter_code
_entity_poly.pdbx_strand_id
1 'polypeptide(L)'
;METNKTTVKIINKSPHPLPSYATIASAGMDVHAHITEPLTLGPLERQAIPTGLFVALPAGYEMQLRPRSGWALKHGLTLLNTPGTIDADYRGEIKVILANVSSEPFTIRPGDRICQMVIARYTQVEWEEVTELDETSRGAGGFGHTGKK
;
A
#
# COMPACT_ATOMS: atom_id res chain seq x y z
N MET A 1 23.64 -2.41 14.29
CA MET A 1 22.28 -2.98 14.30
C MET A 1 22.16 -3.87 13.10
N GLU A 2 22.07 -5.19 13.32
CA GLU A 2 21.84 -6.15 12.25
C GLU A 2 20.47 -5.84 11.64
N THR A 3 20.46 -5.41 10.38
CA THR A 3 19.20 -5.22 9.67
C THR A 3 18.73 -6.62 9.29
N ASN A 4 17.65 -7.09 9.92
CA ASN A 4 16.95 -8.31 9.51
C ASN A 4 16.40 -8.11 8.09
N LYS A 5 17.26 -8.31 7.08
CA LYS A 5 16.90 -8.18 5.68
C LYS A 5 16.29 -9.50 5.20
N THR A 6 15.09 -9.41 4.66
CA THR A 6 14.44 -10.51 3.95
C THR A 6 14.59 -10.31 2.45
N THR A 7 14.95 -11.38 1.73
CA THR A 7 15.03 -11.36 0.26
C THR A 7 13.67 -11.64 -0.34
N VAL A 8 13.23 -10.78 -1.27
CA VAL A 8 12.00 -10.95 -2.06
C VAL A 8 12.38 -11.17 -3.51
N LYS A 9 11.78 -12.17 -4.17
CA LYS A 9 11.97 -12.36 -5.61
C LYS A 9 11.06 -11.38 -6.36
N ILE A 10 11.58 -10.70 -7.36
CA ILE A 10 10.86 -9.69 -8.14
C ILE A 10 11.19 -9.81 -9.62
N ILE A 11 10.18 -9.68 -10.47
CA ILE A 11 10.31 -9.45 -11.91
C ILE A 11 9.86 -8.02 -12.17
N ASN A 12 10.67 -7.27 -12.91
CA ASN A 12 10.34 -5.93 -13.36
C ASN A 12 10.25 -5.91 -14.89
N LYS A 13 9.06 -5.65 -15.41
CA LYS A 13 8.79 -5.48 -16.84
C LYS A 13 8.65 -4.01 -17.26
N SER A 14 8.80 -3.09 -16.31
CA SER A 14 8.79 -1.65 -16.59
C SER A 14 10.19 -1.17 -16.99
N PRO A 15 10.31 -0.01 -17.66
CA PRO A 15 11.61 0.62 -17.93
C PRO A 15 12.19 1.33 -16.70
N HIS A 16 11.50 1.31 -15.55
CA HIS A 16 11.92 2.03 -14.35
C HIS A 16 12.84 1.17 -13.47
N PRO A 17 13.74 1.77 -12.67
CA PRO A 17 14.52 1.04 -11.69
C PRO A 17 13.64 0.27 -10.70
N LEU A 18 14.20 -0.79 -10.12
CA LEU A 18 13.54 -1.47 -9.01
C LEU A 18 13.26 -0.48 -7.85
N PRO A 19 12.13 -0.63 -7.14
CA PRO A 19 11.86 0.16 -5.94
C PRO A 19 13.02 0.07 -4.95
N SER A 20 13.39 1.22 -4.38
CA SER A 20 14.49 1.33 -3.43
C SER A 20 14.13 2.24 -2.28
N TYR A 21 14.78 2.01 -1.13
CA TYR A 21 14.60 2.85 0.04
C TYR A 21 15.30 4.20 -0.19
N ALA A 22 14.53 5.29 -0.16
CA ALA A 22 15.05 6.63 -0.44
C ALA A 22 16.08 7.11 0.59
N THR A 23 15.96 6.65 1.84
CA THR A 23 16.91 6.93 2.92
C THR A 23 17.16 5.66 3.73
N ILE A 24 18.22 5.65 4.55
CA ILE A 24 18.55 4.52 5.42
C ILE A 24 17.43 4.17 6.43
N ALA A 25 16.59 5.14 6.78
CA ALA A 25 15.49 4.99 7.74
C ALA A 25 14.10 4.93 7.07
N SER A 26 14.03 4.89 5.73
CA SER A 26 12.76 4.80 5.02
C SER A 26 12.11 3.44 5.27
N ALA A 27 10.83 3.45 5.68
CA ALA A 27 10.04 2.23 5.84
C ALA A 27 9.51 1.68 4.50
N GLY A 28 9.31 2.55 3.50
CA GLY A 28 8.73 2.19 2.22
C GLY A 28 9.58 2.61 1.02
N MET A 29 9.22 2.05 -0.14
CA MET A 29 9.88 2.27 -1.42
C MET A 29 8.87 2.82 -2.41
N ASP A 30 9.22 3.92 -3.11
CA ASP A 30 8.34 4.52 -4.11
C ASP A 30 8.16 3.58 -5.32
N VAL A 31 6.94 3.53 -5.86
CA VAL A 31 6.56 2.69 -7.00
C VAL A 31 6.15 3.56 -8.17
N HIS A 32 6.67 3.24 -9.35
CA HIS A 32 6.45 4.02 -10.57
C HIS A 32 5.24 3.48 -11.36
N ALA A 33 4.49 4.38 -12.01
CA ALA A 33 3.44 4.02 -12.96
C ALA A 33 4.06 3.46 -14.26
N HIS A 34 3.68 2.25 -14.63
CA HIS A 34 4.08 1.63 -15.88
C HIS A 34 2.98 1.79 -16.95
N ILE A 35 2.80 3.03 -17.39
CA ILE A 35 1.85 3.41 -18.44
C ILE A 35 2.61 4.00 -19.63
N THR A 36 2.08 3.87 -20.84
CA THR A 36 2.71 4.40 -22.07
C THR A 36 2.29 5.83 -22.37
N GLU A 37 1.04 6.17 -22.03
CA GLU A 37 0.44 7.49 -22.27
C GLU A 37 -0.05 8.09 -20.94
N PRO A 38 -0.11 9.43 -20.80
CA PRO A 38 -0.69 10.08 -19.64
C PRO A 38 -2.15 9.66 -19.40
N LEU A 39 -2.50 9.44 -18.15
CA LEU A 39 -3.85 9.06 -17.71
C LEU A 39 -4.39 10.11 -16.76
N THR A 40 -5.57 10.66 -17.05
CA THR A 40 -6.21 11.65 -16.17
C THR A 40 -7.31 11.00 -15.36
N LEU A 41 -7.29 11.23 -14.04
CA LEU A 41 -8.40 10.91 -13.13
C LEU A 41 -9.19 12.18 -12.86
N GLY A 42 -10.46 12.20 -13.25
CA GLY A 42 -11.41 13.21 -12.82
C GLY A 42 -11.72 13.12 -11.32
N PRO A 43 -12.43 14.12 -10.78
CA PRO A 43 -12.96 14.05 -9.41
C PRO A 43 -13.77 12.77 -9.17
N LEU A 44 -13.49 12.09 -8.05
CA LEU A 44 -14.13 10.83 -7.63
C LEU A 44 -13.91 9.62 -8.56
N GLU A 45 -13.04 9.75 -9.57
CA GLU A 45 -12.65 8.64 -10.42
C GLU A 45 -11.54 7.78 -9.78
N ARG A 46 -11.43 6.55 -10.27
CA ARG A 46 -10.41 5.59 -9.85
C ARG A 46 -9.98 4.73 -11.01
N GLN A 47 -8.71 4.33 -11.00
CA GLN A 47 -8.17 3.40 -11.99
C GLN A 47 -7.14 2.47 -11.33
N ALA A 48 -7.09 1.22 -11.79
CA ALA A 48 -5.99 0.32 -11.49
C ALA A 48 -4.78 0.64 -12.39
N ILE A 49 -3.77 1.32 -11.83
CA ILE A 49 -2.57 1.73 -12.55
C ILE A 49 -1.54 0.59 -12.50
N PRO A 50 -1.09 0.05 -13.66
CA PRO A 50 -0.05 -0.97 -13.71
C PRO A 50 1.30 -0.45 -13.22
N THR A 51 2.10 -1.33 -12.63
CA THR A 51 3.46 -1.01 -12.14
C THR A 51 4.55 -1.74 -12.91
N GLY A 52 4.19 -2.76 -13.70
CA GLY A 52 5.16 -3.67 -14.33
C GLY A 52 5.90 -4.58 -13.35
N LEU A 53 5.56 -4.55 -12.05
CA LEU A 53 6.21 -5.34 -11.01
C LEU A 53 5.40 -6.60 -10.70
N PHE A 54 6.11 -7.71 -10.53
CA PHE A 54 5.58 -9.00 -10.12
C PHE A 54 6.49 -9.55 -9.02
N VAL A 55 5.92 -10.09 -7.95
CA VAL A 55 6.71 -10.50 -6.78
C VAL A 55 6.41 -11.92 -6.34
N ALA A 56 7.33 -12.50 -5.59
CA ALA A 56 7.08 -13.64 -4.74
C ALA A 56 7.63 -13.35 -3.35
N LEU A 57 6.73 -13.02 -2.42
CA LEU A 57 7.08 -12.79 -1.03
C LEU A 57 7.24 -14.14 -0.32
N PRO A 58 8.10 -14.22 0.69
CA PRO A 58 8.13 -15.37 1.59
C PRO A 58 6.85 -15.43 2.45
N ALA A 59 6.43 -16.63 2.84
CA ALA A 59 5.32 -16.81 3.78
C ALA A 59 5.58 -16.05 5.10
N GLY A 60 4.50 -15.53 5.69
CA GLY A 60 4.56 -14.66 6.88
C GLY A 60 4.89 -13.19 6.58
N TYR A 61 4.99 -12.80 5.31
CA TYR A 61 5.15 -11.43 4.87
C TYR A 61 4.09 -11.03 3.84
N GLU A 62 3.55 -9.83 3.99
CA GLU A 62 2.73 -9.16 2.99
C GLU A 62 3.47 -7.91 2.47
N MET A 63 3.05 -7.43 1.29
CA MET A 63 3.42 -6.10 0.83
C MET A 63 2.20 -5.18 0.90
N GLN A 64 2.36 -4.05 1.59
CA GLN A 64 1.34 -3.03 1.76
C GLN A 64 1.60 -1.85 0.84
N LEU A 65 0.67 -1.56 -0.07
CA LEU A 65 0.67 -0.36 -0.90
C LEU A 65 -0.02 0.79 -0.16
N ARG A 66 0.68 1.92 -0.02
CA ARG A 66 0.22 3.09 0.73
C ARG A 66 0.30 4.37 -0.12
N PRO A 67 -0.59 5.36 0.12
CA PRO A 67 -0.49 6.67 -0.49
C PRO A 67 0.83 7.36 -0.16
N ARG A 68 1.30 8.19 -1.08
CA ARG A 68 2.40 9.13 -0.82
C ARG A 68 1.81 10.40 -0.23
N SER A 69 2.31 10.83 0.93
CA SER A 69 1.75 11.97 1.68
C SER A 69 1.68 13.25 0.83
N GLY A 70 2.68 13.48 -0.03
CA GLY A 70 2.70 14.65 -0.92
C GLY A 70 1.55 14.68 -1.92
N TRP A 71 1.19 13.54 -2.53
CA TRP A 71 0.06 13.46 -3.46
C TRP A 71 -1.27 13.48 -2.72
N ALA A 72 -1.35 12.85 -1.55
CA ALA A 72 -2.54 12.89 -0.71
C ALA A 72 -2.88 14.32 -0.28
N LEU A 73 -1.92 15.07 0.26
CA LEU A 73 -2.17 16.43 0.77
C LEU A 73 -2.36 17.45 -0.35
N LYS A 74 -1.55 17.40 -1.41
CA LYS A 74 -1.54 18.45 -2.45
C LYS A 74 -2.57 18.25 -3.56
N HIS A 75 -2.97 17.01 -3.82
CA HIS A 75 -3.79 16.66 -4.98
C HIS A 75 -5.00 15.80 -4.62
N GLY A 76 -5.22 15.47 -3.34
CA GLY A 76 -6.31 14.60 -2.91
C GLY A 76 -6.27 13.22 -3.54
N LEU A 77 -5.07 12.68 -3.80
CA LEU A 77 -4.93 11.32 -4.31
C LEU A 77 -4.71 10.32 -3.19
N THR A 78 -5.45 9.21 -3.24
CA THR A 78 -5.32 8.10 -2.31
C THR A 78 -5.37 6.76 -3.04
N LEU A 79 -5.10 5.68 -2.32
CA LEU A 79 -5.36 4.33 -2.79
C LEU A 79 -6.70 3.91 -2.21
N LEU A 80 -7.66 3.53 -3.05
CA LEU A 80 -9.02 3.24 -2.59
C LEU A 80 -9.07 2.08 -1.58
N ASN A 81 -8.15 1.13 -1.72
CA ASN A 81 -8.00 -0.03 -0.85
C ASN A 81 -6.87 0.12 0.17
N THR A 82 -6.49 1.34 0.58
CA THR A 82 -5.33 1.52 1.45
C THR A 82 -5.52 1.00 2.90
N PRO A 83 -4.50 0.34 3.49
CA PRO A 83 -3.31 -0.21 2.83
C PRO A 83 -3.69 -1.36 1.89
N GLY A 84 -3.22 -1.31 0.64
CA GLY A 84 -3.49 -2.36 -0.33
C GLY A 84 -2.62 -3.58 -0.06
N THR A 85 -3.21 -4.72 0.25
CA THR A 85 -2.49 -5.96 0.55
C THR A 85 -2.12 -6.73 -0.71
N ILE A 86 -0.86 -7.13 -0.79
CA ILE A 86 -0.34 -8.10 -1.76
C ILE A 86 0.12 -9.34 -1.00
N ASP A 87 -0.56 -10.45 -1.23
CA ASP A 87 -0.33 -11.73 -0.56
C ASP A 87 0.96 -12.43 -1.03
N ALA A 88 1.47 -13.34 -0.20
CA ALA A 88 2.73 -14.02 -0.45
C ALA A 88 2.69 -15.00 -1.63
N ASP A 89 1.50 -15.52 -1.97
CA ASP A 89 1.25 -16.41 -3.09
C ASP A 89 0.79 -15.68 -4.36
N TYR A 90 0.56 -14.36 -4.30
CA TYR A 90 0.21 -13.56 -5.47
C TYR A 90 1.38 -13.48 -6.46
N ARG A 91 1.14 -13.83 -7.72
CA ARG A 91 2.12 -13.79 -8.83
C ARG A 91 1.68 -12.92 -10.00
N GLY A 92 0.52 -12.26 -9.88
CA GLY A 92 0.06 -11.32 -10.88
C GLY A 92 0.84 -10.01 -10.86
N GLU A 93 0.51 -9.13 -11.80
CA GLU A 93 1.08 -7.78 -11.81
C GLU A 93 0.55 -7.01 -10.59
N ILE A 94 1.43 -6.33 -9.88
CA ILE A 94 1.04 -5.38 -8.85
C ILE A 94 0.40 -4.17 -9.55
N LYS A 95 -0.85 -3.87 -9.20
CA LYS A 95 -1.56 -2.67 -9.68
C LYS A 95 -1.95 -1.81 -8.50
N VAL A 96 -1.92 -0.50 -8.71
CA VAL A 96 -2.29 0.51 -7.70
C VAL A 96 -3.69 1.02 -8.01
N ILE A 97 -4.65 0.78 -7.12
CA ILE A 97 -6.02 1.31 -7.27
C ILE A 97 -6.02 2.76 -6.79
N LEU A 98 -5.56 3.66 -7.66
CA LEU A 98 -5.44 5.08 -7.37
C LEU A 98 -6.81 5.74 -7.55
N ALA A 99 -7.21 6.56 -6.59
CA ALA A 99 -8.46 7.31 -6.59
C ALA A 99 -8.19 8.78 -6.35
N ASN A 100 -8.93 9.63 -7.06
CA ASN A 100 -8.93 11.06 -6.87
C ASN A 100 -10.12 11.47 -6.01
N VAL A 101 -9.87 11.88 -4.77
CA VAL A 101 -10.92 12.36 -3.84
C VAL A 101 -10.97 13.89 -3.76
N SER A 102 -10.25 14.59 -4.64
CA SER A 102 -10.32 16.04 -4.77
C SER A 102 -11.41 16.49 -5.74
N SER A 103 -11.63 17.80 -5.82
CA SER A 103 -12.50 18.43 -6.82
C SER A 103 -11.81 18.76 -8.14
N GLU A 104 -10.50 18.51 -8.26
CA GLU A 104 -9.69 18.87 -9.42
C GLU A 104 -9.23 17.63 -10.18
N PRO A 105 -9.18 17.62 -11.52
CA PRO A 105 -8.59 16.52 -12.26
C PRO A 105 -7.08 16.40 -12.00
N PHE A 106 -6.56 15.18 -12.02
CA PHE A 106 -5.12 14.92 -11.89
C PHE A 106 -4.62 13.99 -12.98
N THR A 107 -3.56 14.40 -13.69
CA THR A 107 -2.93 13.59 -14.75
C THR A 107 -1.70 12.87 -14.22
N ILE A 108 -1.77 11.54 -14.18
CA ILE A 108 -0.62 10.65 -13.96
C ILE A 108 0.16 10.53 -15.26
N ARG A 109 1.48 10.72 -15.21
CA ARG A 109 2.39 10.58 -16.33
C ARG A 109 3.15 9.25 -16.27
N PRO A 110 3.62 8.72 -17.42
CA PRO A 110 4.57 7.61 -17.45
C PRO A 110 5.74 7.82 -16.49
N GLY A 111 5.99 6.85 -15.61
CA GLY A 111 7.07 6.93 -14.62
C GLY A 111 6.80 7.82 -13.41
N ASP A 112 5.60 8.36 -13.22
CA ASP A 112 5.28 9.03 -11.95
C ASP A 112 5.34 8.05 -10.78
N ARG A 113 5.82 8.52 -9.63
CA ARG A 113 5.80 7.76 -8.37
C ARG A 113 4.40 7.83 -7.75
N ILE A 114 3.60 6.78 -7.92
CA ILE A 114 2.16 6.77 -7.63
C ILE A 114 1.79 6.26 -6.24
N CYS A 115 2.61 5.41 -5.64
CA CYS A 115 2.43 4.92 -4.27
C CYS A 115 3.79 4.60 -3.64
N GLN A 116 3.76 4.17 -2.38
CA GLN A 116 4.91 3.56 -1.73
C GLN A 116 4.52 2.17 -1.23
N MET A 117 5.44 1.21 -1.32
CA MET A 117 5.25 -0.14 -0.79
C MET A 117 6.02 -0.32 0.52
N VAL A 118 5.44 -1.03 1.48
CA VAL A 118 6.07 -1.44 2.75
C VAL A 118 5.96 -2.96 2.88
N ILE A 119 7.05 -3.63 3.23
CA ILE A 119 7.02 -5.08 3.54
C ILE A 119 6.71 -5.24 5.03
N ALA A 120 5.64 -5.95 5.35
CA ALA A 120 5.18 -6.16 6.72
C ALA A 120 5.10 -7.64 7.06
N ARG A 121 5.39 -8.00 8.31
CA ARG A 121 5.11 -9.34 8.83
C ARG A 121 3.65 -9.44 9.22
N TYR A 122 3.03 -10.58 8.94
CA TYR A 122 1.70 -10.92 9.44
C TYR A 122 1.72 -12.25 10.19
N THR A 123 0.64 -12.52 10.92
CA THR A 123 0.39 -13.79 11.60
C THR A 123 -0.91 -14.38 11.06
N GLN A 124 -0.92 -15.70 10.83
CA GLN A 124 -2.15 -16.43 10.57
C GLN A 124 -2.72 -16.88 11.91
N VAL A 125 -4.03 -16.75 12.08
CA VAL A 125 -4.73 -17.12 13.31
C VAL A 125 -5.57 -18.37 13.08
N GLU A 126 -5.71 -19.16 14.14
CA GLU A 126 -6.76 -20.16 14.26
C GLU A 126 -7.85 -19.60 15.18
N TRP A 127 -9.11 -19.81 14.82
CA TRP A 127 -10.25 -19.29 15.60
C TRP A 127 -10.67 -20.31 16.65
N GLU A 128 -10.85 -19.85 17.89
CA GLU A 128 -11.49 -20.60 18.97
C GLU A 128 -12.85 -19.94 19.29
N GLU A 129 -13.94 -20.61 18.95
CA GLU A 129 -15.30 -20.11 19.18
C GLU A 129 -15.72 -20.35 20.64
N VAL A 130 -16.10 -19.29 21.35
CA VAL A 130 -16.47 -19.30 22.78
C VAL A 130 -17.78 -18.55 23.02
N THR A 131 -18.46 -18.86 24.12
CA THR A 131 -19.73 -18.19 24.49
C THR A 131 -19.53 -16.89 25.26
N GLU A 132 -18.34 -16.66 25.82
CA GLU A 132 -17.99 -15.46 26.59
C GLU A 132 -16.51 -15.09 26.40
N LEU A 133 -16.19 -13.80 26.54
CA LEU A 133 -14.82 -13.25 26.48
C LEU A 133 -14.41 -12.73 27.85
N ASP A 134 -13.11 -12.76 28.16
CA ASP A 134 -12.56 -12.21 29.39
C ASP A 134 -12.82 -10.69 29.51
N GLU A 135 -12.99 -10.22 30.75
CA GLU A 135 -13.14 -8.79 31.03
C GLU A 135 -11.81 -8.04 30.88
N THR A 136 -11.87 -6.83 30.30
CA THR A 136 -10.73 -5.91 30.23
C THR A 136 -11.13 -4.52 30.69
N SER A 137 -10.15 -3.70 31.09
CA SER A 137 -10.40 -2.30 31.50
C SER A 137 -11.03 -1.43 30.42
N ARG A 138 -10.87 -1.80 29.14
CA ARG A 138 -11.54 -1.15 28.01
C ARG A 138 -12.94 -1.71 27.75
N GLY A 139 -13.16 -3.00 27.98
CA GLY A 139 -14.42 -3.69 27.73
C GLY A 139 -14.97 -3.40 26.33
N ALA A 140 -16.26 -3.08 26.25
CA ALA A 140 -16.96 -2.72 25.01
C ALA A 140 -16.73 -1.26 24.53
N GLY A 141 -15.80 -0.50 25.14
CA GLY A 141 -15.53 0.90 24.79
C GLY A 141 -14.86 1.10 23.43
N GLY A 142 -15.57 1.71 22.47
CA GLY A 142 -15.10 2.10 21.14
C GLY A 142 -15.35 3.58 20.80
N PHE A 143 -14.89 4.05 19.64
CA PHE A 143 -15.23 5.36 19.05
C PHE A 143 -15.06 6.60 19.96
N GLY A 144 -13.84 6.85 20.46
CA GLY A 144 -13.55 8.10 21.21
C GLY A 144 -13.80 8.03 22.72
N HIS A 145 -13.93 6.84 23.29
CA HIS A 145 -14.11 6.57 24.73
C HIS A 145 -13.09 7.23 25.68
N THR A 146 -11.96 7.77 25.20
CA THR A 146 -10.97 8.50 26.02
C THR A 146 -10.94 10.02 25.76
N GLY A 147 -11.78 10.53 24.86
CA GLY A 147 -11.82 11.95 24.52
C GLY A 147 -12.49 12.79 25.60
N LYS A 148 -11.70 13.39 26.48
CA LYS A 148 -12.09 14.64 27.14
C LYS A 148 -12.28 15.71 26.04
N LYS A 149 -13.34 16.51 26.18
CA LYS A 149 -13.63 17.70 25.36
C LYS A 149 -12.40 18.59 25.16
#